data_AF-A0A9D8GCG0-F1
#
_entry.id   AF-A0A9D8GCG0-F1
#
_cell.length_a   1.000
_cell.length_b   1.000
_cell.length_c   1.000
_cell.angle_alpha   90.00
_cell.angle_beta   90.00
_cell.angle_gamma   90.00
#
_symmetry.space_group_name_H-M   'P 1'
#
loop_
_entity.id
_entity.type
_entity.pdbx_description
1 polymer ?
#
loop_
_entity_poly.entity_id
_entity_poly.type
_entity_poly.pdbx_seq_one_letter_code
_entity_poly.pdbx_strand_id
1 'polypeptide(L)' 'TYESDFVSEATWHTHRFTTSQFIASFRGRSVQAPPLSFSDVIELGILIADKQEGSFRLQLKTIKSFKQ' A
#
# COMPACT_ATOMS: atom_id res chain seq x y z
N THR A 1 9.88 -4.92 3.18
CA THR A 1 8.96 -3.83 2.84
C THR A 1 7.91 -3.72 3.92
N TYR A 2 7.13 -2.65 3.93
CA TYR A 2 5.92 -2.55 4.73
C TYR A 2 4.75 -2.56 3.76
N GLU A 3 3.76 -3.41 3.98
CA GLU A 3 2.62 -3.58 3.07
C GLU A 3 1.29 -3.49 3.81
N SER A 4 0.28 -2.97 3.12
CA SER A 4 -1.09 -2.84 3.60
C SER A 4 -2.02 -3.11 2.44
N ASP A 5 -2.98 -4.00 2.64
CA ASP A 5 -3.90 -4.43 1.59
C ASP A 5 -5.06 -3.45 1.44
N PHE A 6 -5.54 -3.30 0.21
CA PHE A 6 -6.79 -2.61 -0.09
C PHE A 6 -7.45 -3.24 -1.31
N VAL A 7 -8.78 -3.18 -1.36
CA VAL A 7 -9.56 -3.59 -2.53
C VAL A 7 -9.79 -2.37 -3.40
N SER A 8 -9.54 -2.51 -4.71
CA SER A 8 -9.81 -1.48 -5.70
C SER A 8 -11.12 -1.77 -6.43
N GLU A 9 -11.85 -0.71 -6.78
CA GLU A 9 -13.08 -0.78 -7.57
C GLU A 9 -12.91 -0.01 -8.89
N ALA A 10 -13.80 -0.25 -9.85
CA ALA A 10 -13.77 0.42 -11.15
C ALA A 10 -14.09 1.94 -11.07
N THR A 11 -14.65 2.40 -9.95
CA THR A 11 -14.96 3.81 -9.69
C THR A 11 -13.90 4.46 -8.81
N TRP A 12 -13.79 5.80 -8.89
CA TRP A 12 -12.82 6.56 -8.12
C TRP A 12 -13.08 6.47 -6.63
N HIS A 13 -12.08 5.98 -5.88
CA HIS A 13 -12.12 5.90 -4.42
C HIS A 13 -10.85 6.49 -3.81
N THR A 14 -10.99 7.02 -2.59
CA THR A 14 -9.85 7.48 -1.78
C THR A 14 -9.60 6.46 -0.68
N HIS A 15 -8.43 5.82 -0.72
CA HIS A 15 -7.94 4.99 0.37
C HIS A 15 -7.08 5.82 1.32
N ARG A 16 -7.30 5.64 2.62
CA ARG A 16 -6.55 6.31 3.67
C ARG A 16 -5.85 5.26 4.52
N PHE A 17 -4.54 5.44 4.68
CA PHE A 17 -3.71 4.53 5.46
C PHE A 17 -3.00 5.27 6.60
N THR A 18 -2.97 4.65 7.78
CA THR A 18 -2.10 5.00 8.90
C THR A 18 -0.94 4.02 8.96
N THR A 19 0.17 4.41 9.59
CA THR A 19 1.37 3.57 9.71
C THR A 19 1.07 2.23 10.42
N SER A 20 0.11 2.22 11.34
CA SER A 20 -0.34 1.01 12.06
C SER A 20 -1.02 -0.04 11.18
N GLN A 21 -1.47 0.31 9.97
CA GLN A 21 -2.10 -0.63 9.04
C GLN A 21 -1.09 -1.36 8.16
N PHE A 22 0.20 -1.03 8.27
CA PHE A 22 1.25 -1.68 7.50
C PHE A 22 1.93 -2.77 8.31
N ILE A 23 2.14 -3.92 7.68
CA ILE A 23 2.83 -5.08 8.25
C ILE A 23 4.21 -5.18 7.60
N ALA A 24 5.25 -5.38 8.41
CA ALA A 24 6.59 -5.62 7.91
C ALA A 24 6.66 -7.01 7.24
N SER A 25 7.15 -7.04 6.01
CA SER A 25 7.15 -8.24 5.15
C SER A 25 8.51 -8.43 4.47
N PHE A 26 8.94 -9.70 4.39
CA PHE A 26 10.08 -10.12 3.59
C PHE A 26 9.71 -11.35 2.77
N ARG A 27 9.71 -11.20 1.43
CA ARG A 27 9.33 -12.26 0.48
C ARG A 27 7.95 -12.85 0.77
N GLY A 28 6.97 -11.98 1.04
CA GLY A 28 5.57 -12.35 1.30
C GLY A 28 5.34 -13.02 2.65
N ARG A 29 6.26 -12.86 3.61
CA ARG A 29 6.13 -13.38 4.96
C ARG A 29 6.25 -12.23 5.96
N SER A 30 5.32 -12.19 6.90
CA SER A 30 5.40 -11.26 8.03
C SER A 30 6.67 -11.50 8.85
N VAL A 31 7.35 -10.42 9.21
CA VAL A 31 8.58 -10.43 10.01
C VAL A 31 8.48 -9.42 11.15
N GLN A 32 9.25 -9.65 12.23
CA GLN A 32 9.39 -8.64 13.27
C GLN A 32 10.37 -7.56 12.81
N ALA A 33 9.93 -6.30 12.85
CA ALA A 33 10.71 -5.12 12.50
C ALA A 33 10.19 -3.91 13.31
N PRO A 34 10.93 -2.78 13.36
CA PRO A 34 10.43 -1.56 13.96
C PRO A 34 9.09 -1.10 13.34
N PRO A 35 8.28 -0.30 14.04
CA PRO A 35 7.09 0.31 13.45
C PRO A 35 7.45 1.20 12.26
N LEU A 36 6.60 1.21 11.22
CA LEU A 36 6.74 2.12 10.08
C LEU A 36 6.61 3.58 10.54
N SER A 37 7.53 4.44 10.10
CA SER A 37 7.35 5.89 10.12
C SER A 37 7.32 6.43 8.70
N PHE A 38 6.28 7.20 8.34
CA PHE A 38 6.22 7.83 7.01
C PHE A 38 7.32 8.89 6.79
N SER A 39 7.96 9.39 7.85
CA SER A 39 9.13 10.28 7.71
C SER A 39 10.33 9.60 7.04
N ASP A 40 10.42 8.28 7.15
CA ASP A 40 11.57 7.50 6.72
C ASP A 40 11.34 6.83 5.36
N VAL A 41 10.15 7.04 4.78
CA VAL A 41 9.73 6.42 3.52
C VAL A 41 10.27 7.23 2.34
N ILE A 42 11.06 6.57 1.49
CA ILE A 42 11.63 7.14 0.26
C ILE A 42 10.90 6.67 -1.01
N GLU A 43 10.08 5.62 -0.91
CA GLU A 43 9.40 4.99 -2.05
C GLU A 43 8.01 4.47 -1.65
N LEU A 44 7.04 4.62 -2.56
CA LEU A 44 5.71 4.03 -2.46
C LEU A 44 5.45 3.17 -3.70
N GLY A 45 4.96 1.94 -3.49
CA GLY A 45 4.59 1.01 -4.56
C GLY A 45 3.13 0.59 -4.48
N ILE A 46 2.51 0.38 -5.64
CA ILE A 46 1.22 -0.30 -5.77
C ILE A 46 1.49 -1.68 -6.37
N LEU A 47 1.12 -2.72 -5.63
CA LEU A 47 1.25 -4.11 -6.07
C LEU A 47 -0.12 -4.64 -6.52
N ILE A 48 -0.14 -5.31 -7.68
CA ILE A 48 -1.31 -6.10 -8.10
C ILE A 48 -1.16 -7.48 -7.43
N ALA A 49 -1.97 -7.71 -6.41
CA ALA A 49 -1.92 -8.94 -5.60
C ALA A 49 -2.69 -10.11 -6.25
N ASP A 50 -2.68 -11.25 -5.57
CA ASP A 50 -3.51 -12.43 -5.87
C ASP A 50 -3.36 -13.06 -7.26
N LYS A 51 -2.21 -12.82 -7.92
CA LYS A 51 -1.85 -13.43 -9.21
C LYS A 51 -2.95 -13.25 -10.27
N GLN A 52 -3.59 -12.08 -10.29
CA GLN A 52 -4.61 -11.76 -11.28
C GLN A 52 -4.02 -11.79 -12.69
N GLU A 53 -4.77 -12.37 -13.63
CA GLU A 53 -4.37 -12.47 -15.05
C GLU A 53 -5.26 -11.60 -15.93
N GLY A 54 -4.72 -11.14 -17.05
CA GLY A 54 -5.44 -10.36 -18.05
C GLY A 54 -5.09 -8.87 -18.07
N SER A 55 -5.80 -8.12 -18.93
CA SER A 55 -5.57 -6.69 -19.09
C SER A 55 -6.12 -5.91 -17.91
N PHE A 56 -5.33 -4.98 -17.37
CA PHE A 56 -5.76 -4.06 -16.31
C PHE A 56 -5.44 -2.62 -16.70
N ARG A 57 -6.12 -1.67 -16.03
CA ARG A 57 -5.81 -0.25 -16.08
C ARG A 57 -5.72 0.27 -14.66
N LEU A 58 -4.54 0.76 -14.28
CA LEU A 58 -4.35 1.48 -13.03
C LEU A 58 -4.49 2.98 -13.30
N GLN A 59 -5.33 3.67 -12.54
CA GLN A 59 -5.44 5.13 -12.56
C GLN A 59 -5.20 5.68 -11.17
N LEU A 60 -4.28 6.65 -11.08
CA LEU A 60 -3.93 7.31 -9.83
C LEU A 60 -4.10 8.81 -10.04
N LYS A 61 -4.88 9.44 -9.16
CA LYS A 61 -5.16 10.89 -9.27
C LYS A 61 -4.27 11.72 -8.35
N THR A 62 -4.12 11.32 -7.09
CA THR A 62 -3.40 12.11 -6.09
C THR A 62 -2.90 11.19 -4.99
N ILE A 63 -1.63 11.36 -4.62
CA ILE A 63 -1.08 10.87 -3.36
C ILE A 63 -0.78 12.09 -2.50
N LYS A 64 -1.27 12.08 -1.26
CA LYS A 64 -1.04 13.17 -0.31
C LYS A 64 -0.90 12.62 1.10
N SER A 65 -0.05 13.26 1.89
CA SER A 65 -0.12 13.13 3.34
C SER A 65 -1.35 13.88 3.87
N PHE A 66 -1.86 13.43 5.00
CA PHE A 66 -2.87 14.12 5.78
C PHE A 66 -2.38 14.17 7.23
N LYS A 67 -2.73 15.23 7.96
CA LYS A 67 -2.48 15.24 9.40
C LYS A 67 -3.37 14.17 10.04
N GLN A 68 -2.76 13.31 10.85
CA GLN A 68 -3.47 12.38 11.72
C GLN A 68 -4.11 13.14 12.88
#